data_AF-A0AAP2Z9M6-F1
#
_entry.id   AF-A0AAP2Z9M6-F1
#
_cell.length_a   1.000
_cell.length_b   1.000
_cell.length_c   1.000
_cell.angle_alpha   90.00
_cell.angle_beta   90.00
_cell.angle_gamma   90.00
#
_symmetry.space_group_name_H-M   'P 1'
#
loop_
_entity.id
_entity.type
_entity.pdbx_description
1 polymer ?
#
loop_
_entity_poly.entity_id
_entity_poly.type
_entity_poly.pdbx_seq_one_letter_code
_entity_poly.pdbx_strand_id
1 'polypeptide(L)'
;MRRRILTALVEANPRKEDEFSPEDFATTDERLDKFLVKLQHTHLPKLAESGFIEWDQETETITRGPRHDEIAPLIELMMAHEDELFEDWS
;
A
#
# COMPACT_ATOMS: atom_id res chain seq x y z
N MET A 1 1.90 -1.57 -5.80
CA MET A 1 1.06 -0.57 -5.09
C MET A 1 0.13 -1.17 -4.04
N ARG A 2 -0.95 -1.88 -4.40
CA ARG A 2 -1.90 -2.40 -3.39
C ARG A 2 -1.25 -3.29 -2.31
N ARG A 3 -0.39 -4.23 -2.71
CA ARG A 3 0.40 -5.07 -1.77
C ARG A 3 1.10 -4.21 -0.73
N ARG A 4 1.89 -3.24 -1.18
CA ARG A 4 2.75 -2.41 -0.33
C ARG A 4 1.95 -1.48 0.59
N ILE A 5 0.77 -1.00 0.17
CA ILE A 5 -0.17 -0.28 1.06
C ILE A 5 -0.67 -1.21 2.17
N LEU A 6 -1.07 -2.44 1.83
CA LEU A 6 -1.60 -3.41 2.80
C LEU A 6 -0.53 -3.90 3.79
N THR A 7 0.70 -4.17 3.31
CA THR A 7 1.81 -4.58 4.19
C THR A 7 2.29 -3.42 5.07
N ALA A 8 2.36 -2.19 4.54
CA ALA A 8 2.73 -1.02 5.34
C ALA A 8 1.78 -0.77 6.51
N LEU A 9 0.48 -1.08 6.35
CA LEU A 9 -0.52 -1.00 7.42
C LEU A 9 -0.39 -2.11 8.47
N VAL A 10 0.31 -3.21 8.16
CA VAL A 10 0.69 -4.21 9.16
C VAL A 10 1.76 -3.66 10.09
N GLU A 11 2.76 -2.99 9.52
CA GLU A 11 3.89 -2.41 10.25
C GLU A 11 3.52 -1.19 11.10
N ALA A 12 2.69 -0.28 10.55
CA ALA A 12 2.22 0.90 11.26
C ALA A 12 0.81 1.28 10.79
N ASN A 13 -0.06 1.62 11.73
CA ASN A 13 -1.45 1.99 11.50
C ASN A 13 -1.89 2.97 12.61
N PRO A 14 -2.31 4.21 12.30
CA PRO A 14 -2.53 4.82 10.98
C PRO A 14 -1.22 5.15 10.22
N ARG A 15 -1.35 5.45 8.91
CA ARG A 15 -0.29 6.04 8.06
C ARG A 15 -0.82 7.21 7.22
N LYS A 16 0.05 8.14 6.83
CA LYS A 16 -0.23 9.22 5.88
C LYS A 16 0.08 8.83 4.44
N GLU A 17 -0.55 9.52 3.49
CA GLU A 17 -0.27 9.34 2.06
C GLU A 17 1.16 9.72 1.67
N ASP A 18 1.74 10.76 2.28
CA ASP A 18 3.09 11.25 1.99
C ASP A 18 4.21 10.34 2.54
N GLU A 19 3.86 9.40 3.43
CA GLU A 19 4.75 8.33 3.88
C GLU A 19 5.01 7.27 2.78
N PHE A 20 4.26 7.32 1.68
CA PHE A 20 4.45 6.44 0.52
C PHE A 20 5.31 7.12 -0.55
N SER A 21 6.51 6.60 -0.81
CA SER A 21 7.41 7.13 -1.84
C SER A 21 7.18 6.43 -3.19
N PRO A 22 7.33 7.10 -4.35
CA PRO A 22 7.33 6.43 -5.65
C PRO A 22 8.32 5.25 -5.74
N GLU A 23 9.45 5.35 -5.01
CA GLU A 23 10.48 4.30 -4.94
C GLU A 23 9.96 3.01 -4.28
N ASP A 24 8.97 3.09 -3.40
CA ASP A 24 8.31 1.91 -2.80
C ASP A 24 7.48 1.11 -3.83
N PHE A 25 7.22 1.67 -5.01
CA PHE A 25 6.21 1.13 -5.94
C PHE A 25 6.62 1.06 -7.42
N ALA A 26 7.67 1.76 -7.84
CA ALA A 26 8.07 1.87 -9.25
C ALA A 26 9.52 1.43 -9.46
N THR A 27 9.77 0.64 -10.51
CA THR A 27 11.10 0.30 -11.04
C THR A 27 11.60 1.31 -12.06
N THR A 28 10.90 2.43 -12.30
CA THR A 28 11.22 3.41 -13.34
C THR A 28 10.74 4.81 -12.94
N ASP A 29 11.46 5.82 -13.44
CA ASP A 29 11.39 7.28 -13.28
C ASP A 29 10.00 7.91 -13.55
N GLU A 30 8.96 7.46 -12.84
CA GLU A 30 7.68 8.16 -12.78
C GLU A 30 7.78 9.34 -11.82
N ARG A 31 7.49 10.55 -12.33
CA ARG A 31 7.41 11.76 -11.51
C ARG A 31 6.39 11.59 -10.38
N LEU A 32 6.75 12.08 -9.19
CA LEU A 32 5.94 12.09 -7.96
C LEU A 32 4.47 12.45 -8.20
N ASP A 33 4.18 13.47 -9.01
CA ASP A 33 2.81 13.89 -9.32
C ASP A 33 1.95 12.77 -9.94
N LYS A 34 2.53 11.97 -10.86
CA LYS A 34 1.80 10.86 -11.49
C LYS A 34 1.55 9.73 -10.50
N PHE A 35 2.48 9.52 -9.58
CA PHE A 35 2.38 8.51 -8.54
C PHE A 35 1.23 8.85 -7.57
N LEU A 36 1.19 10.07 -7.03
CA LEU A 36 0.12 10.50 -6.13
C LEU A 36 -1.26 10.45 -6.80
N VAL A 37 -1.35 10.88 -8.06
CA VAL A 37 -2.59 10.76 -8.85
C VAL A 37 -3.07 9.31 -8.94
N LYS A 38 -2.17 8.35 -9.20
CA LYS A 38 -2.55 6.92 -9.22
C LYS A 38 -2.92 6.41 -7.83
N LEU A 39 -2.20 6.82 -6.79
CA LEU A 39 -2.50 6.45 -5.40
C LEU A 39 -3.94 6.84 -5.04
N GLN A 40 -4.24 8.15 -5.16
CA GLN A 40 -5.50 8.76 -4.75
C GLN A 40 -6.68 8.39 -5.65
N HIS A 41 -6.47 8.26 -6.97
CA HIS A 41 -7.59 8.04 -7.89
C HIS A 41 -7.78 6.58 -8.32
N THR A 42 -6.83 5.68 -8.01
CA THR A 42 -6.92 4.26 -8.47
C THR A 42 -6.74 3.24 -7.36
N HIS A 43 -5.81 3.46 -6.43
CA HIS A 43 -5.45 2.42 -5.46
C HIS A 43 -6.25 2.55 -4.17
N LEU A 44 -6.23 3.73 -3.54
CA LEU A 44 -6.94 3.96 -2.28
C LEU A 44 -8.46 3.78 -2.42
N PRO A 45 -9.15 4.34 -3.45
CA PRO A 45 -10.59 4.13 -3.61
C PRO A 45 -10.97 2.65 -3.71
N LYS A 46 -10.24 1.87 -4.52
CA LYS A 46 -10.57 0.46 -4.74
C LYS A 46 -10.34 -0.41 -3.50
N LEU A 47 -9.33 -0.08 -2.70
CA LEU A 47 -9.06 -0.78 -1.44
C LEU A 47 -10.12 -0.42 -0.38
N ALA A 48 -10.53 0.85 -0.33
CA ALA A 48 -11.59 1.33 0.57
C ALA A 48 -12.96 0.75 0.20
N GLU A 49 -13.33 0.75 -1.09
CA GLU A 49 -14.54 0.11 -1.62
C GLU A 49 -14.59 -1.39 -1.27
N SER A 50 -13.43 -2.05 -1.24
CA SER A 50 -13.32 -3.45 -0.85
C SER A 50 -13.36 -3.66 0.68
N GLY A 51 -13.29 -2.60 1.48
CA GLY A 51 -13.27 -2.63 2.94
C GLY A 51 -11.94 -3.06 3.56
N PHE A 52 -10.87 -3.15 2.78
CA PHE A 52 -9.55 -3.57 3.27
C PHE A 52 -8.79 -2.43 3.96
N ILE A 53 -9.07 -1.19 3.57
CA ILE A 53 -8.59 0.02 4.23
C ILE A 53 -9.76 0.95 4.52
N GLU A 54 -9.58 1.88 5.44
CA GLU A 54 -10.33 3.13 5.44
C GLU A 54 -9.38 4.25 5.03
N TRP A 55 -9.91 5.22 4.28
CA TRP A 55 -9.12 6.32 3.75
C TRP A 55 -9.88 7.63 3.96
N ASP A 56 -9.30 8.49 4.76
CA ASP A 56 -9.77 9.85 4.99
C ASP A 56 -9.01 10.81 4.06
N GLN A 57 -9.74 11.34 3.07
CA GLN A 57 -9.20 12.28 2.08
C GLN A 57 -8.93 13.68 2.66
N GLU A 58 -9.63 14.07 3.72
CA GLU A 58 -9.44 15.39 4.33
C GLU A 58 -8.14 15.43 5.13
N THR A 59 -7.81 14.32 5.80
CA THR A 59 -6.59 14.21 6.60
C THR A 59 -5.47 13.45 5.91
N GLU A 60 -5.71 12.92 4.70
CA GLU A 60 -4.78 12.06 3.96
C GLU A 60 -4.30 10.86 4.80
N THR A 61 -5.21 10.32 5.62
CA THR A 61 -4.91 9.26 6.59
C THR A 61 -5.49 7.94 6.10
N ILE A 62 -4.66 6.90 6.11
CA ILE A 62 -5.03 5.55 5.72
C ILE A 62 -4.95 4.66 6.96
N THR A 63 -6.00 3.89 7.19
CA THR A 63 -6.10 2.92 8.29
C THR A 63 -6.54 1.55 7.80
N ARG A 64 -6.37 0.53 8.64
CA ARG A 64 -6.94 -0.79 8.37
C ARG A 64 -8.47 -0.72 8.35
N GLY A 65 -9.07 -1.27 7.30
CA GLY A 65 -10.51 -1.36 7.16
C GLY A 65 -11.09 -2.58 7.86
N PRO A 66 -12.42 -2.68 7.97
CA PRO A 66 -13.10 -3.76 8.70
C PRO A 66 -12.84 -5.16 8.13
N ARG A 67 -12.45 -5.26 6.85
CA ARG A 67 -12.14 -6.53 6.17
C ARG A 67 -10.64 -6.80 6.06
N HIS A 68 -9.79 -5.98 6.67
CA HIS A 68 -8.35 -6.14 6.59
C HIS A 68 -7.89 -7.53 7.06
N ASP A 69 -8.47 -8.04 8.15
CA ASP A 69 -8.08 -9.33 8.71
C ASP A 69 -8.51 -10.53 7.86
N GLU A 70 -9.48 -10.36 6.94
CA GLU A 70 -9.87 -11.41 5.98
C GLU A 70 -8.72 -11.77 5.02
N ILE A 71 -7.84 -10.81 4.75
CA ILE A 71 -6.68 -10.98 3.86
C ILE A 71 -5.37 -11.07 4.64
N ALA A 72 -5.39 -11.11 5.97
CA ALA A 72 -4.18 -11.22 6.79
C ALA A 72 -3.26 -12.39 6.36
N PRO A 73 -3.75 -13.62 6.09
CA PRO A 73 -2.87 -14.71 5.63
C PRO A 73 -2.17 -14.41 4.30
N LEU A 74 -2.84 -13.68 3.40
CA LEU A 74 -2.24 -13.27 2.14
C LEU A 74 -1.20 -12.17 2.36
N ILE A 75 -1.46 -11.23 3.27
CA ILE A 75 -0.51 -10.16 3.63
C ILE A 75 0.74 -10.76 4.31
N GLU A 76 0.57 -11.71 5.23
CA GLU A 76 1.67 -12.43 5.87
C GLU A 76 2.55 -13.14 4.84
N LEU A 77 1.94 -13.82 3.87
CA LEU A 77 2.65 -14.45 2.76
C LEU A 77 3.44 -13.41 1.94
N MET A 78 2.84 -12.25 1.65
CA MET A 78 3.50 -11.16 0.92
C MET A 78 4.72 -10.61 1.67
N MET A 79 4.66 -10.50 3.01
CA MET A 79 5.77 -10.04 3.85
C MET A 79 6.86 -11.10 3.96
N ALA A 80 6.50 -12.38 4.10
CA ALA A 80 7.46 -13.48 4.18
C ALA A 80 8.32 -13.63 2.91
N HIS A 81 7.76 -13.27 1.74
CA HIS A 81 8.49 -13.28 0.46
C HIS A 81 9.10 -11.92 0.07
N GLU A 82 9.06 -10.90 0.94
CA GLU A 82 9.72 -9.61 0.66
C GLU A 82 11.26 -9.77 0.68
N ASP A 83 11.78 -10.69 1.50
CA ASP A 83 13.21 -11.02 1.62
C ASP A 83 13.71 -11.99 0.52
N GLU A 84 12.83 -12.80 -0.09
CA GLU A 84 13.23 -13.81 -1.11
C GLU A 84 13.37 -13.22 -2.53
N LEU A 85 12.89 -12.00 -2.78
CA LEU A 85 12.91 -11.39 -4.12
C LEU A 85 14.24 -10.69 -4.46
N PHE A 86 15.25 -10.71 -3.57
CA PHE A 86 16.55 -10.06 -3.77
C PHE A 86 17.75 -11.00 -4.01
N GLU A 87 17.56 -12.30 -4.31
CA GLU A 87 18.67 -13.21 -4.64
C GLU A 87 18.80 -13.62 -6.11
N ASP A 88 17.81 -13.39 -6.99
CA ASP A 88 17.83 -13.96 -8.36
C ASP A 88 18.03 -12.94 -9.50
N TRP A 89 18.53 -11.74 -9.19
CA TRP A 89 18.92 -10.76 -10.21
C TRP A 89 20.24 -10.07 -9.85
N SER A 90 21.33 -10.85 -9.84
CA SER A 90 22.71 -10.37 -9.97
C SER A 90 23.34 -10.90 -11.24
#